data_AF-A0A366RNF1-F1
#
_entry.id   AF-A0A366RNF1-F1
#
_cell.length_a   1.000
_cell.length_b   1.000
_cell.length_c   1.000
_cell.angle_alpha   90.00
_cell.angle_beta   90.00
_cell.angle_gamma   90.00
#
_symmetry.space_group_name_H-M   'P 1'
#
loop_
_entity.id
_entity.type
_entity.pdbx_description
1 polymer ?
#
loop_
_entity_poly.entity_id
_entity_poly.type
_entity_poly.pdbx_seq_one_letter_code
_entity_poly.pdbx_strand_id
1 'polypeptide(L)'
;MHSTTIITMIAAIASAVSASPAKQPAPVAKVAPDSNLAVVVVGAILGSGYKQSTTPVRVSFGKLTHFDKLPISSLEVRGVMVAGDGLPVPKDDKVRCRRYKDQYGLQLGSLEFKKGKPALISTNSVDFGWVLCRVEE
;
A
#
# COMPACT_ATOMS: atom_id res chain seq x y z
N MET A 1 9.24 -68.39 20.23
CA MET A 1 9.16 -66.99 19.79
C MET A 1 9.68 -66.89 18.37
N HIS A 2 9.08 -65.99 17.59
CA HIS A 2 9.47 -65.47 16.27
C HIS A 2 8.57 -65.90 15.08
N SER A 3 7.56 -65.05 14.85
CA SER A 3 6.82 -64.92 13.61
C SER A 3 7.53 -63.88 12.73
N THR A 4 7.89 -64.25 11.50
CA THR A 4 8.48 -63.33 10.52
C THR A 4 7.43 -62.98 9.46
N THR A 5 6.79 -61.83 9.62
CA THR A 5 5.86 -61.26 8.65
C THR A 5 6.66 -60.39 7.68
N ILE A 6 6.66 -60.73 6.39
CA ILE A 6 7.29 -59.92 5.33
C ILE A 6 6.24 -58.90 4.87
N ILE A 7 6.46 -57.62 5.17
CA ILE A 7 5.62 -56.51 4.68
C ILE A 7 6.30 -55.94 3.44
N THR A 8 5.74 -56.23 2.27
CA THR A 8 6.08 -55.60 0.99
C THR A 8 5.58 -54.16 1.00
N MET A 9 6.48 -53.18 1.13
CA MET A 9 6.15 -51.77 0.92
C MET A 9 6.18 -51.44 -0.58
N ILE A 10 5.02 -51.09 -1.14
CA ILE A 10 4.91 -50.44 -2.44
C ILE A 10 5.10 -48.94 -2.19
N ALA A 11 6.17 -48.35 -2.72
CA ALA A 11 6.38 -46.92 -2.69
C ALA A 11 5.47 -46.23 -3.73
N ALA A 12 4.39 -45.59 -3.28
CA ALA A 12 3.62 -44.67 -4.09
C ALA A 12 4.30 -43.29 -4.06
N ILE A 13 4.89 -42.87 -5.18
CA ILE A 13 5.36 -41.50 -5.39
C ILE A 13 4.14 -40.59 -5.61
N ALA A 14 3.69 -39.92 -4.56
CA ALA A 14 2.70 -38.86 -4.66
C ALA A 14 3.38 -37.58 -5.16
N SER A 15 3.23 -37.27 -6.45
CA SER A 15 3.62 -35.98 -7.02
C SER A 15 2.73 -34.89 -6.44
N ALA A 16 3.24 -34.14 -5.46
CA ALA A 16 2.59 -32.94 -4.97
C ALA A 16 2.68 -31.85 -6.06
N VAL A 17 1.60 -31.67 -6.83
CA VAL A 17 1.42 -30.48 -7.66
C VAL A 17 1.17 -29.31 -6.72
N SER A 18 2.20 -28.51 -6.48
CA SER A 18 2.06 -27.19 -5.86
C SER A 18 1.30 -26.30 -6.82
N ALA A 19 -0.03 -26.28 -6.73
CA ALA A 19 -0.84 -25.27 -7.39
C ALA A 19 -0.52 -23.92 -6.76
N SER A 20 0.28 -23.10 -7.45
CA SER A 20 0.49 -21.70 -7.11
C SER A 20 -0.89 -21.02 -6.97
N PRO A 21 -1.14 -20.25 -5.90
CA PRO A 21 -2.42 -19.56 -5.77
C PRO A 21 -2.58 -18.63 -6.97
N ALA A 22 -3.66 -18.84 -7.72
CA ALA A 22 -4.04 -18.01 -8.85
C ALA A 22 -4.06 -16.56 -8.36
N LYS A 23 -3.19 -15.75 -8.97
CA LYS A 23 -3.05 -14.31 -8.74
C LYS A 23 -4.43 -13.69 -8.90
N GLN A 24 -5.12 -13.40 -7.79
CA GLN A 24 -6.38 -12.67 -7.83
C GLN A 24 -6.14 -11.39 -8.62
N PRO A 25 -6.93 -11.13 -9.69
CA PRO A 25 -6.89 -9.85 -10.37
C PRO A 25 -7.08 -8.77 -9.32
N ALA A 26 -6.15 -7.81 -9.27
CA ALA A 26 -6.35 -6.63 -8.44
C ALA A 26 -7.74 -6.05 -8.79
N PRO A 27 -8.56 -5.67 -7.79
CA PRO A 27 -9.87 -5.10 -8.06
C PRO A 27 -9.71 -3.97 -9.06
N VAL A 28 -10.46 -4.07 -10.16
CA VAL A 28 -10.49 -3.06 -11.22
C VAL A 28 -10.89 -1.77 -10.54
N ALA A 29 -9.93 -0.86 -10.39
CA ALA A 29 -10.19 0.46 -9.85
C ALA A 29 -11.18 1.13 -10.83
N LYS A 30 -12.43 1.32 -10.40
CA LYS A 30 -13.32 2.27 -11.06
C LYS A 30 -12.58 3.59 -11.12
N VAL A 31 -12.49 4.15 -12.33
CA VAL A 31 -11.85 5.43 -12.58
C VAL A 31 -12.41 6.43 -11.57
N ALA A 32 -11.54 6.91 -10.69
CA ALA A 32 -11.87 7.95 -9.73
C ALA A 32 -12.47 9.15 -10.50
N PRO A 33 -13.44 9.88 -9.92
CA PRO A 33 -13.97 11.10 -10.53
C PRO A 33 -12.79 11.96 -10.98
N ASP A 34 -12.79 12.42 -12.24
CA ASP A 34 -11.66 13.01 -12.98
C ASP A 34 -10.47 13.31 -12.06
N SER A 35 -9.49 12.41 -12.04
CA SER A 35 -8.41 12.33 -11.05
C SER A 35 -7.50 13.58 -10.96
N ASN A 36 -7.80 14.59 -11.79
CA ASN A 36 -7.21 15.93 -11.77
C ASN A 36 -7.94 16.92 -10.85
N LEU A 37 -9.21 16.69 -10.52
CA LEU A 37 -10.02 17.60 -9.70
C LEU A 37 -9.90 17.32 -8.21
N ALA A 38 -9.64 16.06 -7.81
CA ALA A 38 -9.46 15.67 -6.42
C ALA A 38 -8.05 15.12 -6.16
N VAL A 39 -7.40 15.58 -5.10
CA VAL A 39 -6.09 15.11 -4.65
C VAL A 39 -6.13 14.73 -3.18
N VAL A 40 -5.36 13.71 -2.82
CA VAL A 40 -5.16 13.32 -1.42
C VAL A 40 -4.02 14.15 -0.84
N VAL A 41 -4.27 14.81 0.28
CA VAL A 41 -3.22 15.43 1.08
C VAL A 41 -2.62 14.36 1.98
N VAL A 42 -1.36 14.03 1.74
CA VAL A 42 -0.57 13.10 2.56
C VAL A 42 0.42 13.90 3.39
N GLY A 43 0.48 13.64 4.69
CA GLY A 43 1.55 14.13 5.55
C GLY A 43 2.79 13.27 5.39
N ALA A 44 3.84 13.85 4.78
CA ALA A 44 5.18 13.29 4.79
C ALA A 44 5.85 13.62 6.12
N ILE A 45 6.01 12.62 6.98
CA ILE A 45 6.45 12.81 8.36
C ILE A 45 7.91 12.38 8.50
N LEU A 46 8.75 13.24 9.06
CA LEU A 46 10.13 12.94 9.39
C LEU A 46 10.36 13.04 10.91
N GLY A 47 10.96 12.01 11.48
CA GLY A 47 11.26 11.94 12.91
C GLY A 47 10.09 11.46 13.76
N SER A 48 10.21 11.62 15.07
CA SER A 48 9.21 11.19 16.07
C SER A 48 9.18 12.15 17.27
N GLY A 49 8.06 12.13 17.99
CA GLY A 49 7.85 12.96 19.18
C GLY A 49 7.96 14.46 18.89
N TYR A 50 8.56 15.22 19.82
CA TYR A 50 8.71 16.68 19.69
C TYR A 50 9.62 17.14 18.54
N LYS A 51 10.45 16.25 17.97
CA LYS A 51 11.31 16.55 16.82
C LYS A 51 10.66 16.22 15.49
N GLN A 52 9.40 15.81 15.49
CA GLN A 52 8.68 15.44 14.28
C GLN A 52 8.38 16.68 13.43
N SER A 53 8.69 16.60 12.13
CA SER A 53 8.19 17.55 11.13
C SER A 53 7.19 16.86 10.20
N THR A 54 6.26 17.63 9.65
CA THR A 54 5.27 17.14 8.67
C THR A 54 5.22 18.08 7.49
N THR A 55 5.52 17.56 6.30
CA THR A 55 5.37 18.28 5.02
C THR A 55 4.12 17.75 4.31
N PRO A 56 3.09 18.57 4.06
CA PRO A 56 1.93 18.14 3.29
C PRO A 56 2.31 18.00 1.81
N VAL A 57 1.94 16.88 1.19
CA VAL A 57 2.10 16.62 -0.24
C VAL A 57 0.79 16.22 -0.90
N ARG A 58 0.63 16.53 -2.18
CA ARG A 58 -0.58 16.25 -2.95
C ARG A 58 -0.37 15.01 -3.80
N VAL A 59 -1.10 13.94 -3.53
CA VAL A 59 -1.05 12.67 -4.25
C VAL A 59 -2.32 12.52 -5.07
N SER A 60 -2.19 12.34 -6.38
CA SER A 60 -3.34 12.09 -7.26
C SER A 60 -3.96 10.72 -6.97
N PHE A 61 -5.29 10.63 -7.03
CA PHE A 61 -5.96 9.33 -6.97
C PHE A 61 -5.60 8.46 -8.17
N GLY A 62 -5.39 7.16 -7.92
CA GLY A 62 -5.15 6.17 -8.97
C GLY A 62 -3.79 6.29 -9.68
N LYS A 63 -2.92 7.22 -9.28
CA LYS A 63 -1.61 7.44 -9.90
C LYS A 63 -0.48 7.36 -8.87
N LEU A 64 0.58 6.62 -9.21
CA LEU A 64 1.81 6.61 -8.43
C LEU A 64 2.46 8.00 -8.50
N THR A 65 2.70 8.58 -7.32
CA THR A 65 3.26 9.92 -7.16
C THR A 65 4.57 9.84 -6.38
N HIS A 66 5.60 10.54 -6.87
CA HIS A 66 6.94 10.62 -6.27
C HIS A 66 7.28 12.08 -5.92
N PHE A 67 8.09 12.28 -4.89
CA PHE A 67 8.66 13.57 -4.54
C PHE A 67 10.16 13.40 -4.26
N ASP A 68 11.00 14.03 -5.09
CA ASP A 68 12.44 14.02 -4.90
C ASP A 68 12.85 14.80 -3.64
N LYS A 69 13.92 14.34 -3.00
CA LYS A 69 14.57 15.03 -1.87
C LYS A 69 13.60 15.30 -0.69
N LEU A 70 12.60 14.43 -0.52
CA LEU A 70 11.67 14.48 0.60
C LEU A 70 11.91 13.30 1.55
N PRO A 71 12.84 13.42 2.51
CA PRO A 71 13.08 12.38 3.49
C PRO A 71 11.85 12.17 4.38
N ILE A 72 11.53 10.90 4.63
CA ILE A 72 10.41 10.49 5.47
C ILE A 72 10.78 9.36 6.43
N SER A 73 9.96 9.21 7.45
CA SER A 73 9.95 8.10 8.40
C SER A 73 8.56 7.47 8.51
N SER A 74 7.50 8.25 8.27
CA SER A 74 6.11 7.80 8.25
C SER A 74 5.28 8.57 7.22
N LEU A 75 4.13 7.99 6.85
CA LEU A 75 3.11 8.63 6.00
C LEU A 75 1.73 8.51 6.61
N GLU A 76 0.92 9.56 6.46
CA GLU A 76 -0.47 9.60 6.92
C GLU A 76 -1.36 10.37 5.94
N VAL A 77 -2.59 9.92 5.72
CA VAL A 77 -3.58 10.74 4.99
C VAL A 77 -4.09 11.85 5.92
N ARG A 78 -4.03 13.10 5.45
CA ARG A 78 -4.56 14.27 6.17
C ARG A 78 -5.98 14.63 5.73
N GLY A 79 -6.31 14.40 4.46
CA GLY A 79 -7.65 14.58 3.92
C GLY A 79 -7.64 14.63 2.40
N VAL A 80 -8.79 14.97 1.81
CA VAL A 80 -8.95 15.19 0.37
C VAL A 80 -9.17 16.67 0.08
N MET A 81 -8.51 17.17 -0.96
CA MET A 81 -8.78 18.50 -1.53
C MET A 81 -9.42 18.34 -2.90
N VAL A 82 -10.44 19.13 -3.19
CA VAL A 82 -11.10 19.17 -4.51
C VAL A 82 -11.04 20.59 -5.08
N ALA A 83 -10.72 20.70 -6.36
CA ALA A 83 -10.70 21.95 -7.10
C ALA A 83 -12.05 22.13 -7.82
N GLY A 84 -12.82 23.12 -7.40
CA GLY A 84 -14.13 23.46 -7.95
C GLY A 84 -15.26 23.33 -6.93
N ASP A 85 -16.24 24.23 -7.00
CA ASP A 85 -17.38 24.25 -6.10
C ASP A 85 -18.41 23.19 -6.47
N GLY A 86 -19.04 22.58 -5.46
CA GLY A 86 -20.15 21.62 -5.65
C GLY A 86 -19.75 20.25 -6.19
N LEU A 87 -18.46 19.96 -6.35
CA LEU A 87 -17.99 18.65 -6.81
C LEU A 87 -18.09 17.59 -5.71
N PRO A 88 -18.41 16.33 -6.06
CA PRO A 88 -18.45 15.23 -5.10
C PRO A 88 -17.05 14.97 -4.54
N VAL A 89 -16.88 15.16 -3.23
CA VAL A 89 -15.63 14.91 -2.51
C VAL A 89 -15.63 13.46 -2.00
N PRO A 90 -14.63 12.63 -2.35
CA PRO A 90 -14.44 11.33 -1.71
C PRO A 90 -14.32 11.50 -0.20
N LYS A 91 -15.04 10.69 0.57
CA LYS A 91 -14.94 10.74 2.03
C LYS A 91 -13.54 10.36 2.49
N ASP A 92 -12.93 11.18 3.36
CA ASP A 92 -11.57 10.98 3.87
C ASP A 92 -11.33 9.58 4.46
N ASP A 93 -12.34 9.01 5.14
CA ASP A 93 -12.28 7.71 5.81
C ASP A 93 -12.28 6.52 4.84
N LYS A 94 -12.66 6.75 3.58
CA LYS A 94 -12.59 5.78 2.48
C LYS A 94 -11.28 5.85 1.71
N VAL A 95 -10.44 6.86 1.95
CA VAL A 95 -9.13 6.96 1.29
C VAL A 95 -8.15 5.95 1.89
N ARG A 96 -7.48 5.20 1.02
CA ARG A 96 -6.36 4.32 1.36
C ARG A 96 -5.17 4.67 0.50
N CYS A 97 -4.02 4.76 1.12
CA CYS A 97 -2.76 5.02 0.43
C CYS A 97 -1.73 3.95 0.80
N ARG A 98 -0.81 3.69 -0.12
CA ARG A 98 0.31 2.79 0.11
C ARG A 98 1.56 3.32 -0.58
N ARG A 99 2.70 3.17 0.10
CA ARG A 99 4.01 3.47 -0.45
C ARG A 99 4.60 2.22 -1.09
N TYR A 100 5.36 2.44 -2.16
CA TYR A 100 6.10 1.47 -2.94
C TYR A 100 7.55 1.93 -3.06
N LYS A 101 8.47 0.97 -3.23
CA LYS A 101 9.90 1.26 -3.40
C LYS A 101 10.26 1.60 -4.85
N ASP A 102 9.39 1.24 -5.80
CA ASP A 102 9.61 1.44 -7.23
C ASP A 102 8.43 2.15 -7.91
N GLN A 103 8.71 2.70 -9.10
CA GLN A 103 7.78 3.46 -9.92
C GLN A 103 6.69 2.62 -10.59
N TYR A 104 6.77 1.30 -10.51
CA TYR A 104 5.81 0.38 -11.13
C TYR A 104 4.78 -0.14 -10.10
N GLY A 105 4.95 0.18 -8.82
CA GLY A 105 4.06 -0.26 -7.75
C GLY A 105 4.15 -1.75 -7.45
N LEU A 106 5.31 -2.37 -7.69
CA LEU A 106 5.49 -3.82 -7.53
C LEU A 106 6.04 -4.20 -6.15
N GLN A 107 6.98 -3.42 -5.64
CA GLN A 107 7.63 -3.65 -4.35
C GLN A 107 6.98 -2.77 -3.28
N LEU A 108 6.32 -3.42 -2.32
CA LEU A 108 5.72 -2.73 -1.19
C LEU A 108 6.79 -2.00 -0.38
N GLY A 109 6.50 -0.73 -0.09
CA GLY A 109 7.35 0.17 0.69
C GLY A 109 6.73 0.58 2.02
N SER A 110 5.49 0.18 2.30
CA SER A 110 4.80 0.36 3.57
C SER A 110 3.60 -0.58 3.69
N LEU A 111 3.06 -0.70 4.90
CA LEU A 111 1.67 -1.09 5.09
C LEU A 111 0.75 0.01 4.52
N GLU A 112 -0.52 -0.32 4.32
CA GLU A 112 -1.52 0.67 3.95
C GLU A 112 -1.75 1.66 5.09
N PHE A 113 -1.97 2.93 4.73
CA PHE A 113 -2.24 4.01 5.67
C PHE A 113 -3.46 4.83 5.27
N LYS A 114 -4.06 5.45 6.28
CA LYS A 114 -5.27 6.29 6.17
C LYS A 114 -5.27 7.36 7.26
N LYS A 115 -6.31 8.19 7.29
CA LYS A 115 -6.47 9.24 8.31
C LYS A 115 -6.54 8.61 9.70
N GLY A 116 -5.70 9.09 10.63
CA GLY A 116 -5.60 8.56 11.99
C GLY A 116 -4.92 7.20 12.13
N LYS A 117 -4.46 6.60 11.01
CA LYS A 117 -3.68 5.34 11.02
C LYS A 117 -2.47 5.50 10.09
N PRO A 118 -1.38 6.12 10.57
CA PRO A 118 -0.17 6.31 9.79
C PRO A 118 0.54 4.98 9.52
N ALA A 119 1.31 4.92 8.44
CA ALA A 119 2.28 3.85 8.22
C ALA A 119 3.66 4.33 8.67
N LEU A 120 4.21 3.66 9.70
CA LEU A 120 5.63 3.75 10.02
C LEU A 120 6.42 3.00 8.94
N ILE A 121 7.32 3.70 8.28
CA ILE A 121 8.14 3.14 7.18
C ILE A 121 9.51 2.73 7.71
N SER A 122 10.10 3.57 8.56
CA SER A 122 11.42 3.36 9.12
C SER A 122 11.57 4.16 10.41
N THR A 123 12.38 3.65 11.34
CA THR A 123 12.86 4.42 12.51
C THR A 123 13.94 5.43 12.14
N ASN A 124 14.48 5.33 10.92
CA ASN A 124 15.45 6.25 10.33
C ASN A 124 14.82 7.04 9.17
N SER A 125 15.55 8.03 8.66
CA SER A 125 15.17 8.73 7.43
C SER A 125 15.37 7.84 6.20
N VAL A 126 14.37 7.80 5.33
CA VAL A 126 14.43 7.14 4.01
C VAL A 126 13.82 8.02 2.93
N ASP A 127 14.08 7.72 1.66
CA ASP A 127 13.46 8.43 0.54
C ASP A 127 11.95 8.22 0.46
N PHE A 128 11.25 9.23 -0.07
CA PHE A 128 9.80 9.24 -0.20
C PHE A 128 9.24 7.99 -0.89
N GLY A 129 9.91 7.52 -1.96
CA GLY A 129 9.43 6.40 -2.78
C GLY A 129 8.18 6.78 -3.58
N TRP A 130 7.34 5.82 -3.91
CA TRP A 130 6.17 6.06 -4.77
C TRP A 130 4.88 5.80 -3.99
N VAL A 131 3.98 6.77 -3.93
CA VAL A 131 2.71 6.64 -3.19
C VAL A 131 1.55 6.56 -4.17
N LEU A 132 0.67 5.57 -3.97
CA LEU A 132 -0.58 5.43 -4.68
C LEU A 132 -1.73 5.51 -3.68
N CYS A 133 -2.69 6.39 -3.95
CA CYS A 133 -3.91 6.53 -3.18
C CYS A 133 -5.14 6.10 -3.99
N ARG A 134 -6.08 5.44 -3.33
CA ARG A 134 -7.34 4.94 -3.90
C ARG A 134 -8.48 5.20 -2.92
N VAL A 135 -9.71 5.12 -3.42
CA VAL A 135 -10.93 5.13 -2.61
C VAL A 135 -11.40 3.68 -2.47
N GLU A 136 -11.59 3.22 -1.23
CA GLU A 136 -12.28 1.96 -0.96
C GLU A 136 -13.78 2.09 -1.28
N GLU A 137 -14.37 1.02 -1.81
CA GLU A 137 -15.82 0.91 -2.00
C GLU A 137 -16.57 0.92 -0.65
#